data_AF-A0A7Y9MP21-F1
#
_entry.id   AF-A0A7Y9MP21-F1
#
_cell.length_a   1.000
_cell.length_b   1.000
_cell.length_c   1.000
_cell.angle_alpha   90.00
_cell.angle_beta   90.00
_cell.angle_gamma   90.00
#
_symmetry.space_group_name_H-M   'P 1'
#
loop_
_entity.id
_entity.type
_entity.pdbx_description
1 polymer ?
#
loop_
_entity_poly.entity_id
_entity_poly.type
_entity_poly.pdbx_seq_one_letter_code
_entity_poly.pdbx_strand_id
1 'polypeptide(L)'
;MPVFFQTCDNPMKIMKSPVRRGYLPLAIVGGLFAFTALYFYQHAHADLPGAEGEIAAPAGSSGQVRLGMAIDAANPHRSAQAAIEDAPMLDGAADAATPFDAGEVQRRLREFFARVNANPPPSRAERDAFAARLLASVDGSAEARQAVAEAYRAMPASQAMERDMLRGMLVPSPQGRALVLDEANQIWAGKDKGLYAEMYETYFNLPGQATREVYADALATLDARGTDQRTAVAALNFIGTIENDVSPGADALKRSAVAQMDSLASGDGDALVRALAVQKIYRLSAPDEAADVAVNYIARGATSPLVMTTLDAVASGDVQLSPTLRSTLASAVARPSASSAERQRFGQVVGAGR
;
A
#
# COMPACT_ATOMS: atom_id res chain seq x y z
N MET A 1 -37.24 26.49 70.38
CA MET A 1 -35.99 27.24 70.66
C MET A 1 -35.18 27.32 69.37
N PRO A 2 -34.33 28.35 69.18
CA PRO A 2 -33.77 28.77 67.89
C PRO A 2 -32.37 28.14 67.64
N VAL A 3 -31.65 28.35 66.53
CA VAL A 3 -30.98 29.60 66.12
C VAL A 3 -30.57 29.57 64.63
N PHE A 4 -30.77 30.71 63.94
CA PHE A 4 -30.21 31.06 62.63
C PHE A 4 -28.71 31.38 62.73
N PHE A 5 -27.92 31.24 61.65
CA PHE A 5 -27.06 32.36 61.22
C PHE A 5 -26.69 32.32 59.73
N GLN A 6 -26.33 33.48 59.22
CA GLN A 6 -26.22 33.84 57.80
C GLN A 6 -24.75 34.11 57.40
N THR A 7 -24.42 33.79 56.14
CA THR A 7 -23.39 34.37 55.25
C THR A 7 -22.33 35.38 55.77
N CYS A 8 -21.07 35.16 55.36
CA CYS A 8 -20.14 36.23 54.95
C CYS A 8 -19.18 35.72 53.83
N ASP A 9 -18.67 36.65 53.02
CA ASP A 9 -18.06 36.43 51.70
C ASP A 9 -16.52 36.42 51.65
N ASN A 10 -16.01 35.81 50.55
CA ASN A 10 -14.81 36.20 49.77
C ASN A 10 -13.37 35.97 50.31
N PRO A 11 -12.33 35.96 49.42
CA PRO A 11 -12.35 35.78 47.95
C PRO A 11 -11.30 34.80 47.36
N MET A 12 -11.50 34.47 46.07
CA MET A 12 -10.44 34.26 45.05
C MET A 12 -9.47 33.07 45.18
N LYS A 13 -9.69 32.03 44.32
CA LYS A 13 -8.76 31.74 43.21
C LYS A 13 -9.36 30.84 42.12
N ILE A 14 -9.01 31.20 40.89
CA ILE A 14 -9.41 30.60 39.63
C ILE A 14 -8.85 29.17 39.49
N MET A 15 -9.68 28.20 39.13
CA MET A 15 -9.25 27.11 38.25
C MET A 15 -10.29 26.87 37.16
N LYS A 16 -9.91 27.22 35.93
CA LYS A 16 -10.71 27.02 34.72
C LYS A 16 -10.71 25.53 34.38
N SER A 17 -11.86 24.87 34.42
CA SER A 17 -12.04 23.57 33.79
C SER A 17 -12.34 23.78 32.29
N PRO A 18 -11.44 23.40 31.37
CA PRO A 18 -11.69 23.57 29.94
C PRO A 18 -12.70 22.54 29.44
N VAL A 19 -13.88 23.05 29.07
CA VAL A 19 -14.75 22.62 27.97
C VAL A 19 -14.47 21.23 27.39
N ARG A 20 -15.40 20.28 27.63
CA ARG A 20 -15.56 19.10 26.76
C ARG A 20 -15.83 19.57 25.32
N ARG A 21 -14.83 19.51 24.45
CA ARG A 21 -15.06 19.51 22.99
C ARG A 21 -15.32 18.07 22.57
N GLY A 22 -16.44 17.85 21.88
CA GLY A 22 -16.83 16.54 21.39
C GLY A 22 -15.85 16.02 20.34
N TYR A 23 -15.53 14.74 20.40
CA TYR A 23 -14.92 14.03 19.28
C TYR A 23 -15.97 13.92 18.18
N LEU A 24 -15.78 14.69 17.10
CA LEU A 24 -16.50 14.47 15.85
C LEU A 24 -15.91 13.21 15.19
N PRO A 25 -16.70 12.21 14.78
CA PRO A 25 -16.17 11.07 14.05
C PRO A 25 -15.66 11.55 12.68
N LEU A 26 -14.34 11.49 12.48
CA LEU A 26 -13.71 11.77 11.20
C LEU A 26 -14.15 10.66 10.22
N ALA A 27 -14.92 11.05 9.20
CA ALA A 27 -15.44 10.11 8.22
C ALA A 27 -14.28 9.50 7.39
N ILE A 28 -14.06 8.20 7.55
CA ILE A 28 -13.16 7.41 6.69
C ILE A 28 -13.90 7.16 5.36
N VAL A 29 -14.06 8.20 4.55
CA VAL A 29 -14.58 8.14 3.18
C VAL A 29 -13.88 9.20 2.33
N GLY A 30 -12.93 8.77 1.49
CA GLY A 30 -12.41 9.58 0.38
C GLY A 30 -10.89 9.46 0.16
N GLY A 31 -10.50 8.89 -0.98
CA GLY A 31 -9.11 8.89 -1.46
C GLY A 31 -8.21 7.87 -0.75
N LEU A 32 -7.74 6.78 -1.37
CA LEU A 32 -7.38 6.65 -2.78
C LEU A 32 -6.43 7.78 -3.21
N PHE A 33 -5.26 7.85 -2.54
CA PHE A 33 -4.06 8.36 -3.21
C PHE A 33 -3.77 7.42 -4.38
N ALA A 34 -4.29 7.83 -5.54
CA ALA A 34 -4.05 7.19 -6.81
C ALA A 34 -2.54 7.11 -7.10
N PHE A 35 -2.12 5.98 -7.67
CA PHE A 35 -1.09 5.92 -8.69
C PHE A 35 0.29 6.56 -8.38
N THR A 36 1.21 5.74 -7.87
CA THR A 36 2.65 5.90 -8.17
C THR A 36 3.38 4.60 -8.55
N ALA A 37 2.74 3.42 -8.49
CA ALA A 37 3.44 2.13 -8.67
C ALA A 37 2.76 1.09 -9.58
N LEU A 38 1.81 1.48 -10.46
CA LEU A 38 1.32 0.58 -11.53
C LEU A 38 2.22 0.61 -12.79
N TYR A 39 3.35 1.33 -12.77
CA TYR A 39 4.01 1.80 -14.00
C TYR A 39 5.38 1.18 -14.33
N PHE A 40 6.12 0.59 -13.39
CA PHE A 40 7.52 0.23 -13.69
C PHE A 40 7.77 -1.17 -14.25
N TYR A 41 6.98 -2.19 -13.92
CA TYR A 41 7.27 -3.57 -14.32
C TYR A 41 6.02 -4.41 -14.59
N GLN A 42 5.28 -4.05 -15.65
CA GLN A 42 4.63 -5.09 -16.46
C GLN A 42 5.54 -5.54 -17.61
N HIS A 43 6.23 -4.63 -18.30
CA HIS A 43 7.09 -4.93 -19.44
C HIS A 43 8.41 -4.13 -19.42
N ALA A 44 9.43 -4.67 -18.78
CA ALA A 44 10.83 -4.37 -19.10
C ALA A 44 11.59 -5.71 -19.14
N HIS A 45 11.85 -6.18 -20.36
CA HIS A 45 12.64 -7.40 -20.57
C HIS A 45 14.02 -7.25 -19.92
N ALA A 46 14.37 -8.20 -19.06
CA ALA A 46 15.73 -8.40 -18.59
C ALA A 46 16.05 -9.91 -18.60
N ASP A 47 15.95 -10.50 -19.79
CA ASP A 47 16.90 -11.57 -20.12
C ASP A 47 18.30 -10.93 -20.06
N LEU A 48 19.11 -11.37 -19.11
CA LEU A 48 20.55 -11.11 -19.11
C LEU A 48 21.29 -12.46 -19.19
N PRO A 49 22.23 -12.62 -20.14
CA PRO A 49 22.76 -13.93 -20.50
C PRO A 49 23.93 -14.35 -19.59
N GLY A 50 24.13 -15.66 -19.45
CA GLY A 50 25.32 -16.23 -18.85
C GLY A 50 25.36 -17.75 -18.89
N ALA A 51 26.17 -18.30 -19.80
CA ALA A 51 26.92 -19.57 -19.80
C ALA A 51 26.44 -20.77 -18.93
N GLU A 52 26.47 -22.03 -19.37
CA GLU A 52 26.99 -22.69 -20.58
C GLU A 52 26.37 -24.12 -20.63
N GLY A 53 26.19 -24.74 -21.81
CA GLY A 53 25.48 -26.02 -21.88
C GLY A 53 25.22 -26.58 -23.29
N GLU A 54 26.29 -26.79 -24.05
CA GLU A 54 26.32 -27.38 -25.39
C GLU A 54 25.68 -28.79 -25.50
N ILE A 55 24.57 -28.96 -26.24
CA ILE A 55 24.27 -30.18 -27.04
C ILE A 55 23.43 -29.80 -28.29
N ALA A 56 23.56 -30.55 -29.39
CA ALA A 56 23.21 -30.16 -30.76
C ALA A 56 21.75 -30.41 -31.27
N ALA A 57 21.34 -29.53 -32.20
CA ALA A 57 20.53 -29.65 -33.44
C ALA A 57 19.93 -31.01 -33.92
N PRO A 58 19.09 -31.05 -34.99
CA PRO A 58 17.96 -30.16 -35.41
C PRO A 58 16.72 -30.94 -35.99
N ALA A 59 15.62 -30.26 -36.42
CA ALA A 59 14.88 -30.49 -37.70
C ALA A 59 13.45 -29.85 -37.81
N GLY A 60 13.05 -29.45 -39.03
CA GLY A 60 11.64 -29.22 -39.50
C GLY A 60 11.09 -27.79 -39.38
N SER A 61 11.11 -26.91 -40.41
CA SER A 61 10.20 -26.82 -41.58
C SER A 61 8.69 -26.63 -41.20
N SER A 62 7.89 -25.65 -41.66
CA SER A 62 8.00 -24.49 -42.60
C SER A 62 6.98 -23.40 -42.14
N GLY A 63 6.80 -22.19 -42.71
CA GLY A 63 7.31 -21.48 -43.91
C GLY A 63 6.55 -20.15 -44.15
N GLN A 64 6.75 -19.46 -45.29
CA GLN A 64 6.18 -18.15 -45.70
C GLN A 64 6.58 -16.94 -44.79
N VAL A 65 7.50 -16.01 -45.13
CA VAL A 65 7.75 -15.20 -46.36
C VAL A 65 6.57 -14.25 -46.63
N ARG A 66 6.65 -12.90 -46.64
CA ARG A 66 7.71 -11.85 -46.81
C ARG A 66 7.21 -10.55 -46.06
N LEU A 67 7.88 -9.40 -45.90
CA LEU A 67 8.79 -8.62 -46.77
C LEU A 67 9.41 -7.42 -46.00
N GLY A 68 10.68 -7.03 -46.28
CA GLY A 68 11.24 -5.67 -46.04
C GLY A 68 11.86 -5.39 -44.66
N MET A 69 13.13 -5.75 -44.39
CA MET A 69 14.39 -5.04 -44.71
C MET A 69 14.73 -3.78 -43.87
N ALA A 70 15.49 -4.04 -42.79
CA ALA A 70 16.73 -3.36 -42.35
C ALA A 70 16.89 -1.82 -42.40
N ILE A 71 17.24 -1.24 -41.25
CA ILE A 71 18.24 -0.13 -41.13
C ILE A 71 19.16 -0.42 -39.93
N ASP A 72 20.44 -0.07 -40.09
CA ASP A 72 21.57 -0.28 -39.18
C ASP A 72 21.53 0.45 -37.82
N ALA A 73 22.36 -0.04 -36.89
CA ALA A 73 22.76 0.67 -35.69
C ALA A 73 23.82 1.74 -35.99
N ALA A 74 23.52 3.02 -35.74
CA ALA A 74 24.51 4.11 -35.79
C ALA A 74 24.19 5.26 -34.81
N ASN A 75 24.92 5.27 -33.69
CA ASN A 75 25.58 6.43 -33.07
C ASN A 75 24.87 7.83 -33.07
N PRO A 76 24.26 8.27 -31.96
CA PRO A 76 23.71 9.61 -31.82
C PRO A 76 24.74 10.63 -31.31
N HIS A 77 25.53 11.20 -32.23
CA HIS A 77 26.23 12.46 -31.97
C HIS A 77 25.97 13.47 -33.08
N ARG A 78 25.60 14.69 -32.64
CA ARG A 78 25.59 15.96 -33.38
C ARG A 78 24.43 16.22 -34.35
N SER A 79 23.36 16.80 -33.79
CA SER A 79 22.60 17.89 -34.43
C SER A 79 22.13 18.87 -33.33
N ALA A 80 22.96 19.87 -33.04
CA ALA A 80 22.57 21.02 -32.25
C ALA A 80 22.08 22.14 -33.19
N GLN A 81 21.27 23.08 -32.66
CA GLN A 81 20.71 24.26 -33.34
C GLN A 81 19.64 23.90 -34.40
N ALA A 82 18.37 24.30 -34.29
CA ALA A 82 17.90 25.63 -33.86
C ALA A 82 16.46 25.61 -33.32
N ALA A 83 16.27 26.22 -32.15
CA ALA A 83 15.02 26.86 -31.69
C ALA A 83 15.36 27.59 -30.36
N ILE A 84 15.83 28.84 -30.46
CA ILE A 84 15.94 29.73 -29.30
C ILE A 84 14.70 30.62 -29.35
N GLU A 85 13.75 30.38 -28.47
CA GLU A 85 12.77 31.38 -28.02
C GLU A 85 12.76 31.35 -26.49
N ASP A 86 12.78 32.54 -25.88
CA ASP A 86 13.07 32.71 -24.46
C ASP A 86 12.00 32.09 -23.54
N ALA A 87 12.38 31.02 -22.85
CA ALA A 87 11.79 30.61 -21.59
C ALA A 87 12.90 30.58 -20.53
N PRO A 88 12.70 31.18 -19.34
CA PRO A 88 13.72 31.14 -18.30
C PRO A 88 13.99 29.69 -17.89
N MET A 89 15.24 29.24 -18.02
CA MET A 89 15.65 27.94 -17.52
C MET A 89 15.46 27.90 -16.00
N LEU A 90 14.51 27.09 -15.55
CA LEU A 90 14.37 26.74 -14.15
C LEU A 90 15.53 25.80 -13.76
N ASP A 91 16.43 26.28 -12.91
CA ASP A 91 17.66 25.64 -12.42
C ASP A 91 17.51 24.26 -11.74
N GLY A 92 16.30 23.69 -11.69
CA GLY A 92 15.99 22.49 -10.91
C GLY A 92 16.62 21.18 -11.39
N ALA A 93 17.09 21.11 -12.65
CA ALA A 93 17.64 19.87 -13.21
C ALA A 93 19.11 19.63 -12.85
N ALA A 94 19.91 20.69 -12.65
CA ALA A 94 21.34 20.57 -12.37
C ALA A 94 21.63 20.27 -10.88
N ASP A 95 20.85 20.83 -9.96
CA ASP A 95 21.09 20.72 -8.51
C ASP A 95 20.46 19.46 -7.87
N ALA A 96 19.73 18.65 -8.64
CA ALA A 96 19.21 17.35 -8.19
C ALA A 96 20.30 16.26 -8.04
N ALA A 97 21.45 16.43 -8.69
CA ALA A 97 22.56 15.46 -8.68
C ALA A 97 23.52 15.60 -7.50
N THR A 98 23.55 16.76 -6.83
CA THR A 98 24.49 17.05 -5.73
C THR A 98 23.94 16.53 -4.41
N PRO A 99 24.47 15.46 -3.78
CA PRO A 99 23.92 14.94 -2.53
C PRO A 99 23.84 16.02 -1.43
N PHE A 100 22.89 15.88 -0.51
CA PHE A 100 22.91 16.63 0.76
C PHE A 100 24.10 16.20 1.61
N ASP A 101 24.74 17.17 2.27
CA ASP A 101 25.69 16.89 3.35
C ASP A 101 25.00 16.10 4.47
N ALA A 102 25.70 15.11 5.04
CA ALA A 102 25.13 14.22 6.05
C ALA A 102 24.54 14.98 7.27
N GLY A 103 25.21 16.04 7.72
CA GLY A 103 24.76 16.90 8.81
C GLY A 103 23.50 17.72 8.49
N GLU A 104 23.12 17.86 7.22
CA GLU A 104 21.91 18.58 6.81
C GLU A 104 20.70 17.66 6.60
N VAL A 105 20.89 16.37 6.37
CA VAL A 105 19.84 15.41 5.96
C VAL A 105 18.56 15.53 6.82
N GLN A 106 18.69 15.51 8.15
CA GLN A 106 17.52 15.63 9.03
C GLN A 106 16.82 17.00 8.92
N ARG A 107 17.58 18.08 8.71
CA ARG A 107 17.01 19.43 8.49
C ARG A 107 16.25 19.47 7.16
N ARG A 108 16.84 18.95 6.09
CA ARG A 108 16.25 18.89 4.75
C ARG A 108 14.96 18.06 4.72
N LEU A 109 14.93 16.91 5.40
CA LEU A 109 13.72 16.11 5.57
C LEU A 109 12.61 16.88 6.31
N ARG A 110 12.92 17.55 7.42
CA ARG A 110 11.95 18.37 8.17
C ARG A 110 11.39 19.52 7.33
N GLU A 111 12.25 20.24 6.60
CA GLU A 111 11.86 21.33 5.70
C GLU A 111 10.98 20.84 4.55
N PHE A 112 11.33 19.70 3.95
CA PHE A 112 10.54 19.08 2.90
C PHE A 112 9.14 18.71 3.39
N PHE A 113 9.01 18.00 4.51
CA PHE A 113 7.70 17.61 5.05
C PHE A 113 6.88 18.80 5.61
N ALA A 114 7.54 19.85 6.10
CA ALA A 114 6.87 21.11 6.40
C ALA A 114 6.28 21.76 5.13
N ARG A 115 6.98 21.69 3.98
CA ARG A 115 6.44 22.14 2.69
C ARG A 115 5.33 21.24 2.14
N VAL A 116 5.39 19.92 2.32
CA VAL A 116 4.33 18.98 1.87
C VAL A 116 2.95 19.39 2.37
N ASN A 117 2.87 19.92 3.59
CA ASN A 117 1.63 20.39 4.22
C ASN A 117 1.32 21.89 3.95
N ALA A 118 2.08 22.56 3.07
CA ALA A 118 1.86 23.97 2.70
C ALA A 118 0.90 24.12 1.51
N ASN A 119 0.49 25.36 1.22
CA ASN A 119 -0.35 25.70 0.07
C ASN A 119 0.33 26.79 -0.80
N PRO A 120 0.72 26.49 -2.06
CA PRO A 120 0.66 25.17 -2.70
C PRO A 120 1.70 24.19 -2.12
N PRO A 121 1.41 22.87 -2.14
CA PRO A 121 2.38 21.83 -1.79
C PRO A 121 3.45 21.69 -2.89
N PRO A 122 4.55 20.95 -2.66
CA PRO A 122 5.62 20.77 -3.64
C PRO A 122 5.10 20.08 -4.91
N SER A 123 5.46 20.66 -6.05
CA SER A 123 5.20 20.07 -7.36
C SER A 123 5.80 18.67 -7.50
N ARG A 124 5.36 17.90 -8.50
CA ARG A 124 5.94 16.58 -8.77
C ARG A 124 7.46 16.67 -9.03
N ALA A 125 7.89 17.65 -9.83
CA ALA A 125 9.30 17.86 -10.13
C ALA A 125 10.14 18.17 -8.88
N GLU A 126 9.64 18.97 -7.94
CA GLU A 126 10.33 19.23 -6.66
C GLU A 126 10.44 17.98 -5.78
N ARG A 127 9.40 17.13 -5.78
CA ARG A 127 9.42 15.86 -5.04
C ARG A 127 10.40 14.86 -5.65
N ASP A 128 10.40 14.73 -6.97
CA ASP A 128 11.28 13.83 -7.71
C ASP A 128 12.76 14.28 -7.58
N ALA A 129 13.03 15.59 -7.65
CA ALA A 129 14.37 16.16 -7.43
C ALA A 129 14.86 15.98 -5.98
N PHE A 130 13.98 16.18 -4.98
CA PHE A 130 14.32 15.93 -3.57
C PHE A 130 14.63 14.44 -3.34
N ALA A 131 13.82 13.54 -3.90
CA ALA A 131 14.02 12.09 -3.79
C ALA A 131 15.36 11.66 -4.42
N ALA A 132 15.68 12.11 -5.64
CA ALA A 132 16.96 11.84 -6.28
C ALA A 132 18.15 12.29 -5.43
N ARG A 133 18.07 13.51 -4.87
CA ARG A 133 19.11 14.08 -4.02
C ARG A 133 19.28 13.36 -2.68
N LEU A 134 18.17 12.94 -2.08
CA LEU A 134 18.15 12.12 -0.86
C LEU A 134 18.78 10.74 -1.11
N LEU A 135 18.44 10.10 -2.23
CA LEU A 135 19.02 8.81 -2.62
C LEU A 135 20.52 8.92 -2.87
N ALA A 136 20.98 9.97 -3.56
CA ALA A 136 22.41 10.22 -3.75
C ALA A 136 23.18 10.34 -2.42
N SER A 137 22.60 10.99 -1.41
CA SER A 137 23.19 11.03 -0.05
C SER A 137 23.22 9.65 0.62
N VAL A 138 22.11 8.90 0.53
CA VAL A 138 21.95 7.56 1.11
C VAL A 138 22.90 6.55 0.47
N ASP A 139 23.13 6.62 -0.84
CA ASP A 139 24.06 5.73 -1.53
C ASP A 139 25.53 6.15 -1.32
N GLY A 140 25.80 7.45 -1.15
CA GLY A 140 27.15 8.01 -1.05
C GLY A 140 27.77 8.10 0.35
N SER A 141 27.00 8.09 1.45
CA SER A 141 27.50 8.30 2.81
C SER A 141 26.87 7.37 3.85
N ALA A 142 27.68 6.88 4.80
CA ALA A 142 27.20 6.10 5.95
C ALA A 142 26.50 6.99 6.99
N GLU A 143 27.03 8.20 7.18
CA GLU A 143 26.54 9.23 8.08
C GLU A 143 25.16 9.75 7.61
N ALA A 144 24.99 9.95 6.30
CA ALA A 144 23.70 10.29 5.71
C ALA A 144 22.68 9.16 5.88
N ARG A 145 23.08 7.89 5.68
CA ARG A 145 22.22 6.72 5.96
C ARG A 145 21.77 6.68 7.41
N GLN A 146 22.69 6.88 8.36
CA GLN A 146 22.35 6.96 9.77
C GLN A 146 21.38 8.12 10.06
N ALA A 147 21.62 9.31 9.51
CA ALA A 147 20.74 10.47 9.67
C ALA A 147 19.33 10.24 9.10
N VAL A 148 19.19 9.54 7.97
CA VAL A 148 17.89 9.11 7.43
C VAL A 148 17.23 8.07 8.35
N ALA A 149 17.97 7.05 8.79
CA ALA A 149 17.42 5.99 9.65
C ALA A 149 16.91 6.56 10.98
N GLU A 150 17.66 7.45 11.62
CA GLU A 150 17.22 8.16 12.84
C GLU A 150 15.98 9.02 12.59
N ALA A 151 15.93 9.76 11.47
CA ALA A 151 14.77 10.57 11.13
C ALA A 151 13.51 9.72 10.87
N TYR A 152 13.65 8.60 10.18
CA TYR A 152 12.56 7.67 9.85
C TYR A 152 12.02 6.97 11.12
N ARG A 153 12.89 6.44 11.98
CA ARG A 153 12.51 5.86 13.28
C ARG A 153 11.85 6.86 14.23
N ALA A 154 12.23 8.15 14.15
CA ALA A 154 11.68 9.21 15.00
C ALA A 154 10.31 9.74 14.54
N MET A 155 9.77 9.29 13.39
CA MET A 155 8.45 9.71 12.91
C MET A 155 7.33 9.12 13.78
N PRO A 156 6.53 9.93 14.48
CA PRO A 156 5.40 9.44 15.26
C PRO A 156 4.28 8.92 14.35
N ALA A 157 3.38 8.09 14.88
CA ALA A 157 2.24 7.54 14.15
C ALA A 157 1.30 8.61 13.53
N SER A 158 1.32 9.85 14.03
CA SER A 158 0.60 10.98 13.43
C SER A 158 1.19 11.48 12.11
N GLN A 159 2.38 11.02 11.72
CA GLN A 159 3.09 11.32 10.47
C GLN A 159 3.09 10.12 9.51
N ALA A 160 2.03 9.30 9.52
CA ALA A 160 1.93 8.13 8.66
C ALA A 160 2.07 8.46 7.16
N MET A 161 1.53 9.60 6.72
CA MET A 161 1.66 10.06 5.33
C MET A 161 3.12 10.41 4.97
N GLU A 162 3.80 11.18 5.83
CA GLU A 162 5.21 11.54 5.64
C GLU A 162 6.13 10.30 5.69
N ARG A 163 5.81 9.32 6.55
CA ARG A 163 6.49 8.03 6.64
C ARG A 163 6.34 7.22 5.35
N ASP A 164 5.13 7.13 4.81
CA ASP A 164 4.87 6.49 3.52
C ASP A 164 5.58 7.19 2.36
N MET A 165 5.59 8.53 2.35
CA MET A 165 6.33 9.31 1.37
C MET A 165 7.84 9.05 1.45
N LEU A 166 8.42 9.04 2.66
CA LEU A 166 9.84 8.76 2.86
C LEU A 166 10.19 7.33 2.44
N ARG A 167 9.38 6.34 2.85
CA ARG A 167 9.48 4.94 2.42
C ARG A 167 9.49 4.84 0.88
N GLY A 168 8.55 5.50 0.22
CA GLY A 168 8.46 5.54 -1.25
C GLY A 168 9.66 6.18 -1.94
N MET A 169 10.32 7.17 -1.31
CA MET A 169 11.56 7.76 -1.81
C MET A 169 12.78 6.86 -1.63
N LEU A 170 12.81 6.03 -0.58
CA LEU A 170 13.97 5.21 -0.21
C LEU A 170 14.01 3.85 -0.93
N VAL A 171 12.85 3.21 -1.15
CA VAL A 171 12.74 1.88 -1.78
C VAL A 171 13.46 1.73 -3.14
N PRO A 172 13.51 2.74 -4.04
CA PRO A 172 14.26 2.63 -5.30
C PRO A 172 15.76 2.34 -5.15
N SER A 173 16.41 2.80 -4.08
CA SER A 173 17.82 2.48 -3.79
C SER A 173 17.96 1.14 -3.07
N PRO A 174 19.01 0.34 -3.33
CA PRO A 174 19.37 -0.80 -2.50
C PRO A 174 19.67 -0.43 -1.04
N GLN A 175 20.33 0.70 -0.80
CA GLN A 175 20.66 1.19 0.53
C GLN A 175 19.44 1.77 1.25
N GLY A 176 18.61 2.56 0.54
CA GLY A 176 17.37 3.09 1.09
C GLY A 176 16.39 1.97 1.47
N ARG A 177 16.30 0.92 0.64
CA ARG A 177 15.55 -0.30 0.94
C ARG A 177 16.10 -1.05 2.16
N ALA A 178 17.42 -1.14 2.31
CA ALA A 178 18.04 -1.76 3.48
C ALA A 178 17.71 -0.99 4.78
N LEU A 179 17.66 0.35 4.76
CA LEU A 179 17.23 1.15 5.92
C LEU A 179 15.78 0.88 6.32
N VAL A 180 14.88 0.80 5.34
CA VAL A 180 13.45 0.51 5.56
C VAL A 180 13.26 -0.91 6.12
N LEU A 181 14.03 -1.89 5.64
CA LEU A 181 13.99 -3.27 6.15
C LEU A 181 14.63 -3.44 7.53
N ASP A 182 15.73 -2.73 7.82
CA ASP A 182 16.38 -2.72 9.14
C ASP A 182 15.39 -2.34 10.24
N GLU A 183 14.57 -1.30 10.02
CA GLU A 183 13.54 -0.90 10.97
C GLU A 183 12.46 -1.98 11.17
N ALA A 184 11.91 -2.54 10.08
CA ALA A 184 10.90 -3.60 10.21
C ALA A 184 11.44 -4.83 10.96
N ASN A 185 12.69 -5.20 10.69
CA ASN A 185 13.39 -6.27 11.39
C ASN A 185 13.67 -5.93 12.87
N GLN A 186 13.93 -4.66 13.20
CA GLN A 186 14.08 -4.20 14.59
C GLN A 186 12.76 -4.22 15.36
N ILE A 187 11.64 -3.80 14.73
CA ILE A 187 10.30 -3.92 15.31
C ILE A 187 9.97 -5.40 15.57
N TRP A 188 10.26 -6.28 14.60
CA TRP A 188 10.07 -7.72 14.73
C TRP A 188 10.92 -8.35 15.84
N ALA A 189 12.18 -7.94 15.97
CA ALA A 189 13.09 -8.44 17.00
C ALA A 189 12.71 -7.95 18.40
N GLY A 190 12.31 -6.68 18.53
CA GLY A 190 11.86 -6.07 19.78
C GLY A 190 10.44 -6.48 20.22
N LYS A 191 9.64 -7.07 19.31
CA LYS A 191 8.21 -7.40 19.52
C LYS A 191 7.37 -6.18 19.91
N ASP A 192 7.70 -5.00 19.37
CA ASP A 192 6.92 -3.79 19.63
C ASP A 192 5.61 -3.82 18.84
N LYS A 193 4.58 -4.40 19.46
CA LYS A 193 3.23 -4.49 18.91
C LYS A 193 2.59 -3.12 18.61
N GLY A 194 3.10 -2.03 19.19
CA GLY A 194 2.65 -0.68 18.87
C GLY A 194 3.05 -0.21 17.47
N LEU A 195 4.00 -0.88 16.83
CA LEU A 195 4.55 -0.57 15.50
C LEU A 195 4.34 -1.71 14.48
N TYR A 196 3.49 -2.69 14.80
CA TYR A 196 3.24 -3.84 13.90
C TYR A 196 2.56 -3.43 12.59
N ALA A 197 1.73 -2.37 12.58
CA ALA A 197 1.18 -1.81 11.35
C ALA A 197 2.30 -1.34 10.41
N GLU A 198 3.23 -0.53 10.90
CA GLU A 198 4.39 -0.01 10.17
C GLU A 198 5.30 -1.14 9.66
N MET A 199 5.45 -2.21 10.45
CA MET A 199 6.21 -3.41 10.08
C MET A 199 5.54 -4.19 8.94
N TYR A 200 4.25 -4.52 9.06
CA TYR A 200 3.52 -5.24 8.01
C TYR A 200 3.37 -4.41 6.72
N GLU A 201 3.11 -3.10 6.82
CA GLU A 201 3.16 -2.18 5.67
C GLU A 201 4.51 -2.23 4.95
N THR A 202 5.61 -2.31 5.71
CA THR A 202 6.96 -2.38 5.13
C THR A 202 7.18 -3.69 4.39
N TYR A 203 6.84 -4.84 4.99
CA TYR A 203 6.96 -6.14 4.32
C TYR A 203 5.97 -6.33 3.15
N PHE A 204 4.80 -5.70 3.20
CA PHE A 204 3.87 -5.65 2.06
C PHE A 204 4.49 -4.94 0.84
N ASN A 205 5.13 -3.79 1.06
CA ASN A 205 5.80 -3.03 0.00
C ASN A 205 7.13 -3.67 -0.47
N LEU A 206 7.69 -4.59 0.32
CA LEU A 206 8.95 -5.28 0.06
C LEU A 206 8.74 -6.81 0.15
N PRO A 207 8.02 -7.42 -0.83
CA PRO A 207 7.65 -8.82 -0.78
C PRO A 207 8.89 -9.74 -0.78
N GLY A 208 8.74 -10.90 -0.12
CA GLY A 208 9.81 -11.89 0.03
C GLY A 208 10.88 -11.55 1.08
N GLN A 209 10.81 -10.39 1.74
CA GLN A 209 11.77 -9.99 2.79
C GLN A 209 11.39 -10.45 4.21
N ALA A 210 10.15 -10.89 4.42
CA ALA A 210 9.65 -11.38 5.70
C ALA A 210 9.90 -12.89 5.90
N THR A 211 10.16 -13.32 7.13
CA THR A 211 10.24 -14.76 7.46
C THR A 211 8.85 -15.37 7.64
N ARG A 212 8.76 -16.70 7.63
CA ARG A 212 7.50 -17.42 7.90
C ARG A 212 6.91 -17.16 9.27
N GLU A 213 7.76 -16.84 10.25
CA GLU A 213 7.32 -16.48 11.60
C GLU A 213 6.57 -15.15 11.62
N VAL A 214 6.98 -14.19 10.78
CA VAL A 214 6.26 -12.90 10.63
C VAL A 214 4.88 -13.13 10.02
N TYR A 215 4.75 -14.03 9.03
CA TYR A 215 3.43 -14.40 8.48
C TYR A 215 2.56 -15.13 9.52
N ALA A 216 3.12 -16.05 10.31
CA ALA A 216 2.38 -16.74 11.37
C ALA A 216 1.90 -15.77 12.46
N ASP A 217 2.72 -14.77 12.82
CA ASP A 217 2.37 -13.71 13.76
C ASP A 217 1.35 -12.71 13.17
N ALA A 218 1.42 -12.39 11.87
CA ALA A 218 0.40 -11.63 11.17
C ALA A 218 -0.97 -12.33 11.21
N LEU A 219 -0.99 -13.65 11.01
CA LEU A 219 -2.19 -14.47 11.14
C LEU A 219 -2.72 -14.48 12.58
N ALA A 220 -1.86 -14.66 13.58
CA ALA A 220 -2.24 -14.62 14.99
C ALA A 220 -2.74 -13.22 15.43
N THR A 221 -2.25 -12.15 14.81
CA THR A 221 -2.71 -10.77 15.06
C THR A 221 -4.15 -10.54 14.60
N LEU A 222 -4.66 -11.32 13.64
CA LEU A 222 -6.06 -11.28 13.22
C LEU A 222 -7.03 -11.92 14.24
N ASP A 223 -6.57 -12.89 15.04
CA ASP A 223 -7.35 -13.50 16.13
C ASP A 223 -7.33 -12.68 17.43
N ALA A 224 -6.37 -11.76 17.58
CA ALA A 224 -6.18 -11.02 18.81
C ALA A 224 -7.35 -10.05 19.07
N ARG A 225 -8.09 -10.28 20.16
CA ARG A 225 -9.15 -9.38 20.61
C ARG A 225 -8.58 -8.00 20.91
N GLY A 226 -9.06 -6.98 20.19
CA GLY A 226 -8.65 -5.60 20.37
C GLY A 226 -7.53 -5.13 19.44
N THR A 227 -7.10 -5.93 18.45
CA THR A 227 -6.31 -5.43 17.32
C THR A 227 -7.06 -4.27 16.66
N ASP A 228 -6.38 -3.14 16.46
CA ASP A 228 -6.97 -1.97 15.83
C ASP A 228 -7.13 -2.17 14.31
N GLN A 229 -7.99 -1.35 13.70
CA GLN A 229 -8.33 -1.46 12.29
C GLN A 229 -7.12 -1.28 11.36
N ARG A 230 -6.16 -0.41 11.70
CA ARG A 230 -4.97 -0.17 10.84
C ARG A 230 -4.05 -1.38 10.89
N THR A 231 -3.75 -1.90 12.08
CA THR A 231 -2.92 -3.10 12.24
C THR A 231 -3.55 -4.32 11.55
N ALA A 232 -4.87 -4.51 11.68
CA ALA A 232 -5.58 -5.60 11.00
C ALA A 232 -5.54 -5.48 9.46
N VAL A 233 -5.73 -4.27 8.92
CA VAL A 233 -5.63 -4.00 7.47
C VAL A 233 -4.20 -4.18 6.96
N ALA A 234 -3.20 -3.72 7.70
CA ALA A 234 -1.79 -3.89 7.37
C ALA A 234 -1.40 -5.39 7.35
N ALA A 235 -1.80 -6.13 8.38
CA ALA A 235 -1.61 -7.59 8.45
C ALA A 235 -2.27 -8.32 7.28
N LEU A 236 -3.54 -8.02 6.98
CA LEU A 236 -4.25 -8.62 5.83
C LEU A 236 -3.60 -8.30 4.48
N ASN A 237 -3.09 -7.08 4.29
CA ASN A 237 -2.39 -6.71 3.06
C ASN A 237 -1.04 -7.43 2.94
N PHE A 238 -0.26 -7.49 4.02
CA PHE A 238 0.98 -8.26 4.08
C PHE A 238 0.74 -9.76 3.83
N ILE A 239 -0.25 -10.37 4.50
CA ILE A 239 -0.67 -11.74 4.21
C ILE A 239 -1.02 -11.89 2.72
N GLY A 240 -1.71 -10.93 2.11
CA GLY A 240 -2.00 -10.93 0.67
C GLY A 240 -0.78 -11.14 -0.26
N THR A 241 0.46 -10.89 0.19
CA THR A 241 1.66 -11.18 -0.62
C THR A 241 1.98 -12.67 -0.77
N ILE A 242 1.41 -13.57 0.05
CA ILE A 242 1.60 -15.03 -0.08
C ILE A 242 0.97 -15.62 -1.34
N GLU A 243 0.07 -14.91 -2.01
CA GLU A 243 -0.51 -15.32 -3.31
C GLU A 243 0.57 -15.73 -4.32
N ASN A 244 1.61 -14.89 -4.44
CA ASN A 244 2.74 -15.08 -5.35
C ASN A 244 3.90 -15.88 -4.72
N ASP A 245 3.76 -16.38 -3.49
CA ASP A 245 4.78 -17.23 -2.87
C ASP A 245 4.76 -18.64 -3.49
N VAL A 246 5.92 -19.04 -4.01
CA VAL A 246 6.22 -20.35 -4.62
C VAL A 246 7.30 -21.11 -3.83
N SER A 247 7.64 -20.64 -2.62
CA SER A 247 8.68 -21.26 -1.78
C SER A 247 8.24 -22.62 -1.21
N PRO A 248 9.17 -23.55 -0.88
CA PRO A 248 8.82 -24.89 -0.41
C PRO A 248 7.99 -24.89 0.88
N GLY A 249 6.67 -25.10 0.77
CA GLY A 249 5.71 -25.01 1.88
C GLY A 249 4.75 -23.81 1.82
N ALA A 250 4.79 -22.97 0.78
CA ALA A 250 3.82 -21.90 0.55
C ALA A 250 2.37 -22.40 0.58
N ASP A 251 2.08 -23.60 0.07
CA ASP A 251 0.72 -24.19 0.09
C ASP A 251 0.17 -24.49 1.49
N ALA A 252 1.05 -24.75 2.47
CA ALA A 252 0.63 -24.88 3.86
C ALA A 252 0.30 -23.50 4.45
N LEU A 253 1.09 -22.48 4.11
CA LEU A 253 0.84 -21.11 4.53
C LEU A 253 -0.44 -20.53 3.89
N LYS A 254 -0.65 -20.76 2.58
CA LYS A 254 -1.88 -20.43 1.84
C LYS A 254 -3.13 -21.01 2.50
N ARG A 255 -3.12 -22.31 2.82
CA ARG A 255 -4.25 -22.97 3.51
C ARG A 255 -4.48 -22.45 4.92
N SER A 256 -3.40 -22.20 5.69
CA SER A 256 -3.50 -21.60 7.02
C SER A 256 -4.10 -20.18 6.95
N ALA A 257 -3.67 -19.38 5.98
CA ALA A 257 -4.17 -18.03 5.75
C ALA A 257 -5.65 -18.01 5.37
N VAL A 258 -6.08 -18.88 4.44
CA VAL A 258 -7.49 -19.01 4.07
C VAL A 258 -8.35 -19.39 5.27
N ALA A 259 -7.94 -20.39 6.06
CA ALA A 259 -8.69 -20.79 7.26
C ALA A 259 -8.80 -19.66 8.30
N GLN A 260 -7.72 -18.91 8.52
CA GLN A 260 -7.69 -17.78 9.44
C GLN A 260 -8.59 -16.62 8.98
N MET A 261 -8.53 -16.31 7.68
CA MET A 261 -9.33 -15.25 7.08
C MET A 261 -10.81 -15.64 6.99
N ASP A 262 -11.14 -16.92 6.84
CA ASP A 262 -12.52 -17.43 6.85
C ASP A 262 -13.18 -17.25 8.22
N SER A 263 -12.42 -17.56 9.29
CA SER A 263 -12.81 -17.32 10.69
C SER A 263 -13.06 -15.84 10.95
N LEU A 264 -12.10 -14.97 10.55
CA LEU A 264 -12.21 -13.52 10.69
C LEU A 264 -13.41 -12.96 9.92
N ALA A 265 -13.59 -13.36 8.66
CA ALA A 265 -14.68 -12.93 7.79
C ALA A 265 -16.05 -13.40 8.27
N SER A 266 -16.13 -14.55 8.96
CA SER A 266 -17.36 -15.09 9.54
C SER A 266 -17.72 -14.50 10.91
N GLY A 267 -16.79 -13.84 11.61
CA GLY A 267 -17.02 -13.25 12.94
C GLY A 267 -17.72 -11.89 12.95
N ASP A 268 -17.93 -11.34 14.15
CA ASP A 268 -18.63 -10.06 14.39
C ASP A 268 -17.70 -8.82 14.38
N GLY A 269 -16.53 -8.93 13.75
CA GLY A 269 -15.54 -7.85 13.65
C GLY A 269 -15.92 -6.71 12.70
N ASP A 270 -15.02 -5.74 12.55
CA ASP A 270 -15.19 -4.59 11.65
C ASP A 270 -15.53 -5.01 10.22
N ALA A 271 -16.54 -4.38 9.63
CA ALA A 271 -17.08 -4.79 8.33
C ALA A 271 -16.11 -4.57 7.16
N LEU A 272 -15.17 -3.61 7.26
CA LEU A 272 -14.14 -3.37 6.25
C LEU A 272 -13.01 -4.40 6.40
N VAL A 273 -12.56 -4.69 7.62
CA VAL A 273 -11.58 -5.76 7.89
C VAL A 273 -12.09 -7.12 7.40
N ARG A 274 -13.37 -7.43 7.66
CA ARG A 274 -14.02 -8.65 7.17
C ARG A 274 -14.11 -8.70 5.65
N ALA A 275 -14.53 -7.61 5.00
CA ALA A 275 -14.59 -7.56 3.54
C ALA A 275 -13.19 -7.70 2.89
N LEU A 276 -12.16 -7.10 3.50
CA LEU A 276 -10.77 -7.25 3.06
C LEU A 276 -10.28 -8.69 3.22
N ALA A 277 -10.62 -9.37 4.32
CA ALA A 277 -10.31 -10.79 4.51
C ALA A 277 -10.94 -11.66 3.41
N VAL A 278 -12.22 -11.43 3.10
CA VAL A 278 -12.90 -12.09 1.97
C VAL A 278 -12.21 -11.79 0.63
N GLN A 279 -11.78 -10.54 0.39
CA GLN A 279 -11.00 -10.19 -0.82
C GLN A 279 -9.73 -11.03 -0.97
N LYS A 280 -9.01 -11.27 0.14
CA LYS A 280 -7.79 -12.08 0.11
C LYS A 280 -8.12 -13.56 -0.10
N ILE A 281 -9.23 -14.07 0.43
CA ILE A 281 -9.70 -15.44 0.15
C ILE A 281 -9.96 -15.60 -1.35
N TYR A 282 -10.70 -14.68 -1.99
CA TYR A 282 -10.97 -14.76 -3.43
C TYR A 282 -9.68 -14.88 -4.25
N ARG A 283 -8.66 -14.07 -3.95
CA ARG A 283 -7.36 -14.07 -4.63
C ARG A 283 -6.48 -15.30 -4.34
N LEU A 284 -6.81 -16.10 -3.33
CA LEU A 284 -6.14 -17.37 -3.01
C LEU A 284 -6.91 -18.61 -3.49
N SER A 285 -8.08 -18.43 -4.12
CA SER A 285 -8.95 -19.47 -4.67
C SER A 285 -8.96 -19.44 -6.20
N ALA A 286 -9.43 -20.52 -6.83
CA ALA A 286 -9.79 -20.46 -8.24
C ALA A 286 -11.03 -19.55 -8.44
N PRO A 287 -11.19 -18.85 -9.58
CA PRO A 287 -12.29 -17.87 -9.74
C PRO A 287 -13.70 -18.46 -9.62
N ASP A 288 -13.89 -19.73 -9.93
CA ASP A 288 -15.14 -20.48 -9.76
C ASP A 288 -15.38 -20.85 -8.29
N GLU A 289 -14.37 -21.37 -7.58
CA GLU A 289 -14.42 -21.59 -6.12
C GLU A 289 -14.71 -20.27 -5.37
N ALA A 290 -14.05 -19.18 -5.78
CA ALA A 290 -14.24 -17.85 -5.21
C ALA A 290 -15.67 -17.33 -5.42
N ALA A 291 -16.36 -17.75 -6.49
CA ALA A 291 -17.77 -17.41 -6.71
C ALA A 291 -18.71 -18.10 -5.72
N ASP A 292 -18.45 -19.36 -5.39
CA ASP A 292 -19.22 -20.09 -4.36
C ASP A 292 -18.94 -19.55 -2.95
N VAL A 293 -17.68 -19.19 -2.66
CA VAL A 293 -17.32 -18.46 -1.43
C VAL A 293 -18.07 -17.12 -1.34
N ALA A 294 -18.11 -16.36 -2.44
CA ALA A 294 -18.82 -15.08 -2.51
C ALA A 294 -20.32 -15.20 -2.27
N VAL A 295 -20.98 -16.22 -2.86
CA VAL A 295 -22.38 -16.53 -2.60
C VAL A 295 -22.64 -16.78 -1.12
N ASN A 296 -21.80 -17.61 -0.48
CA ASN A 296 -21.94 -17.94 0.93
C ASN A 296 -21.79 -16.73 1.85
N TYR A 297 -20.81 -15.86 1.63
CA TYR A 297 -20.63 -14.66 2.44
C TYR A 297 -21.75 -13.64 2.28
N ILE A 298 -22.17 -13.35 1.04
CA ILE A 298 -23.24 -12.38 0.79
C ILE A 298 -24.58 -12.89 1.37
N ALA A 299 -24.86 -14.19 1.27
CA ALA A 299 -26.05 -14.82 1.85
C ALA A 299 -26.09 -14.74 3.39
N ARG A 300 -24.92 -14.80 4.05
CA ARG A 300 -24.81 -14.62 5.52
C ARG A 300 -24.99 -13.17 5.96
N GLY A 301 -24.67 -12.18 5.12
CA GLY A 301 -24.89 -10.77 5.44
C GLY A 301 -24.28 -9.78 4.45
N ALA A 302 -25.11 -9.26 3.53
CA ALA A 302 -24.71 -8.26 2.53
C ALA A 302 -24.41 -6.87 3.15
N THR A 303 -23.19 -6.67 3.64
CA THR A 303 -22.68 -5.33 4.00
C THR A 303 -22.23 -4.56 2.75
N SER A 304 -22.24 -3.22 2.81
CA SER A 304 -21.81 -2.40 1.66
C SER A 304 -20.34 -2.64 1.27
N PRO A 305 -19.37 -2.74 2.21
CA PRO A 305 -18.00 -3.13 1.87
C PRO A 305 -17.91 -4.49 1.17
N LEU A 306 -18.54 -5.53 1.72
CA LEU A 306 -18.50 -6.89 1.15
C LEU A 306 -19.06 -6.94 -0.28
N VAL A 307 -20.17 -6.25 -0.53
CA VAL A 307 -20.81 -6.21 -1.86
C VAL A 307 -19.92 -5.45 -2.84
N MET A 308 -19.39 -4.29 -2.48
CA MET A 308 -18.46 -3.54 -3.33
C MET A 308 -17.19 -4.34 -3.65
N THR A 309 -16.54 -4.91 -2.63
CA THR A 309 -15.36 -5.80 -2.78
C THR A 309 -15.65 -6.97 -3.72
N THR A 310 -16.82 -7.60 -3.62
CA THR A 310 -17.17 -8.72 -4.50
C THR A 310 -17.45 -8.26 -5.93
N LEU A 311 -18.10 -7.12 -6.12
CA LEU A 311 -18.31 -6.53 -7.45
C LEU A 311 -16.98 -6.14 -8.12
N ASP A 312 -16.04 -5.61 -7.34
CA ASP A 312 -14.71 -5.27 -7.84
C ASP A 312 -13.87 -6.51 -8.17
N ALA A 313 -13.96 -7.57 -7.35
CA ALA A 313 -13.32 -8.87 -7.61
C ALA A 313 -13.90 -9.60 -8.84
N VAL A 314 -15.20 -9.42 -9.12
CA VAL A 314 -15.78 -9.88 -10.39
C VAL A 314 -15.28 -9.03 -11.58
N ALA A 315 -15.10 -7.72 -11.39
CA ALA A 315 -14.61 -6.83 -12.44
C ALA A 315 -13.12 -7.05 -12.80
N SER A 316 -12.29 -7.49 -11.84
CA SER A 316 -10.89 -7.87 -12.07
C SER A 316 -10.73 -9.28 -12.64
N GLY A 317 -11.72 -10.16 -12.46
CA GLY A 317 -11.65 -11.57 -12.83
C GLY A 317 -11.19 -12.50 -11.69
N ASP A 318 -10.94 -11.97 -10.49
CA ASP A 318 -10.64 -12.75 -9.28
C ASP A 318 -11.83 -13.64 -8.86
N VAL A 319 -13.06 -13.27 -9.27
CA VAL A 319 -14.30 -14.02 -9.01
C VAL A 319 -15.10 -14.20 -10.30
N GLN A 320 -15.47 -15.43 -10.64
CA GLN A 320 -16.30 -15.71 -11.81
C GLN A 320 -17.76 -15.28 -11.57
N LEU A 321 -18.36 -14.53 -12.51
CA LEU A 321 -19.78 -14.16 -12.43
C LEU A 321 -20.71 -15.34 -12.80
N SER A 322 -20.80 -16.32 -11.91
CA SER A 322 -21.73 -17.45 -12.04
C SER A 322 -23.20 -16.98 -12.03
N PRO A 323 -24.15 -17.75 -12.60
CA PRO A 323 -25.57 -17.41 -12.55
C PRO A 323 -26.10 -17.25 -11.11
N THR A 324 -25.63 -18.10 -10.19
CA THR A 324 -25.95 -18.06 -8.76
C THR A 324 -25.42 -16.77 -8.13
N LEU A 325 -24.15 -16.43 -8.34
CA LEU A 325 -23.56 -15.19 -7.82
C LEU A 325 -24.25 -13.94 -8.38
N ARG A 326 -24.60 -13.93 -9.68
CA ARG A 326 -25.36 -12.84 -10.29
C ARG A 326 -26.72 -12.61 -9.61
N SER A 327 -27.43 -13.70 -9.28
CA SER A 327 -28.71 -13.64 -8.56
C SER A 327 -28.55 -13.16 -7.10
N THR A 328 -27.53 -13.67 -6.41
CA THR A 328 -27.18 -13.27 -5.04
C THR A 328 -26.80 -11.79 -4.95
N LEU A 329 -25.96 -11.30 -5.88
CA LEU A 329 -25.60 -9.89 -6.00
C LEU A 329 -26.81 -9.00 -6.35
N ALA A 330 -27.67 -9.44 -7.28
CA ALA A 330 -28.91 -8.71 -7.61
C ALA A 330 -29.79 -8.50 -6.37
N SER A 331 -29.98 -9.57 -5.58
CA SER A 331 -30.73 -9.54 -4.32
C SER A 331 -30.04 -8.62 -3.30
N ALA A 332 -28.71 -8.67 -3.21
CA ALA A 332 -27.93 -7.82 -2.33
C ALA A 332 -28.06 -6.33 -2.68
N VAL A 333 -27.97 -5.91 -3.95
CA VAL A 333 -28.09 -4.48 -4.33
C VAL A 333 -29.55 -3.98 -4.36
N ALA A 334 -30.52 -4.89 -4.35
CA ALA A 334 -31.94 -4.57 -4.19
C ALA A 334 -32.34 -4.30 -2.72
N ARG A 335 -31.50 -4.64 -1.73
CA ARG A 335 -31.81 -4.42 -0.31
C ARG A 335 -32.02 -2.92 -0.01
N PRO A 336 -32.89 -2.55 0.97
CA PRO A 336 -33.19 -1.14 1.27
C PRO A 336 -31.96 -0.29 1.63
N SER A 337 -30.95 -0.91 2.27
CA SER A 337 -29.71 -0.27 2.71
C SER A 337 -28.59 -0.24 1.65
N ALA A 338 -28.81 -0.76 0.43
CA ALA A 338 -27.82 -0.67 -0.64
C ALA A 338 -27.67 0.78 -1.13
N SER A 339 -26.42 1.20 -1.29
CA SER A 339 -26.07 2.51 -1.86
C SER A 339 -26.37 2.61 -3.36
N SER A 340 -26.44 3.83 -3.88
CA SER A 340 -26.49 4.07 -5.33
C SER A 340 -25.22 3.56 -6.04
N ALA A 341 -24.05 3.67 -5.38
CA ALA A 341 -22.78 3.18 -5.90
C ALA A 341 -22.79 1.66 -6.13
N GLU A 342 -23.29 0.86 -5.18
CA GLU A 342 -23.42 -0.60 -5.33
C GLU A 342 -24.31 -0.97 -6.52
N ARG A 343 -25.46 -0.30 -6.69
CA ARG A 343 -26.39 -0.55 -7.80
C ARG A 343 -25.76 -0.17 -9.15
N GLN A 344 -25.05 0.95 -9.21
CA GLN A 344 -24.33 1.39 -10.40
C GLN A 344 -23.21 0.41 -10.77
N ARG A 345 -22.42 -0.03 -9.78
CA ARG A 345 -21.30 -0.96 -9.96
C ARG A 345 -21.78 -2.34 -10.40
N PHE A 346 -22.86 -2.85 -9.83
CA PHE A 346 -23.52 -4.08 -10.30
C PHE A 346 -24.01 -3.96 -11.75
N GLY A 347 -24.59 -2.81 -12.14
CA GLY A 347 -24.98 -2.55 -13.52
C GLY A 347 -23.80 -2.59 -14.50
N GLN A 348 -22.65 -2.04 -14.12
CA GLN A 348 -21.41 -2.12 -14.91
C GLN A 348 -20.93 -3.57 -15.06
N VAL A 349 -20.83 -4.30 -13.95
CA VAL A 349 -20.34 -5.69 -13.91
C VAL A 349 -21.21 -6.63 -14.75
N VAL A 350 -22.53 -6.53 -14.64
CA VAL A 350 -23.46 -7.35 -15.44
C VAL A 350 -23.52 -6.90 -16.90
N GLY A 351 -23.32 -5.60 -17.17
CA GLY A 351 -23.28 -5.05 -18.53
C GLY A 351 -22.03 -5.43 -19.32
N ALA A 352 -20.88 -5.56 -18.65
CA ALA A 352 -19.61 -5.97 -19.27
C ALA A 352 -19.50 -7.48 -19.54
N GLY A 353 -20.35 -8.30 -18.92
CA GLY A 353 -20.42 -9.76 -19.12
C GLY A 353 -21.40 -10.19 -20.22
N ARG A 354 -21.54 -9.39 -21.29
CA ARG A 354 -22.39 -9.63 -22.47
C ARG A 354 -21.60 -9.40 -23.76
#